data_AF-A0A2V7XYD6-F1
#
_entry.id   AF-A0A2V7XYD6-F1
#
_cell.length_a   1.000
_cell.length_b   1.000
_cell.length_c   1.000
_cell.angle_alpha   90.00
_cell.angle_beta   90.00
_cell.angle_gamma   90.00
#
_symmetry.space_group_name_H-M   'P 1'
#
loop_
_entity.id
_entity.type
_entity.pdbx_description
1 polymer ?
#
loop_
_entity_poly.entity_id
_entity_poly.type
_entity_poly.pdbx_seq_one_letter_code
_entity_poly.pdbx_strand_id
1 'polypeptide(L)'
;MTALNYIGIQIVENAGGLNNHSDPMSTPASTVEVSDPTLKRADLHCHSRFSIFKYFRRANTRDCYNAPEDVYKIAKERGMNYVTLTDHDSIDGALYLLNKHPDLKDFFIGEEVETYFPETGQRIHVGVWGLNEAQHREIQRLRPNIRELIPYMKSERLLFGVNHLFQNYRMKNVAGRYIAELLDMFDVFEVLNGAMASFHNKMVQQLIDTVQREHGRRISMVGGSDAHTLKHVAKVHTVSKGDTVNEFLASIRAGDCFGWGEEMRFRDLVADIYLLVLAYHGETGADLRSRDYTPADKMIQLAGRLASIPTAISGLPAAITSLNYLKQIVITKGISMRFDRLRDEIRR
;
A
#
# COMPACT_ATOMS: atom_id res chain seq x y z
N MET A 1 -28.71 -7.03 15.56
CA MET A 1 -27.45 -7.01 14.79
C MET A 1 -26.60 -5.89 15.35
N THR A 2 -25.67 -6.24 16.23
CA THR A 2 -24.86 -5.30 17.01
C THR A 2 -23.69 -4.83 16.14
N ALA A 3 -23.64 -3.54 15.81
CA ALA A 3 -22.51 -2.94 15.11
C ALA A 3 -21.26 -3.03 16.01
N LEU A 4 -20.21 -3.69 15.53
CA LEU A 4 -18.93 -3.76 16.21
C LEU A 4 -18.20 -2.43 15.99
N ASN A 5 -18.07 -1.63 17.04
CA ASN A 5 -17.20 -0.44 17.04
C ASN A 5 -15.75 -0.91 17.18
N TYR A 6 -15.02 -0.98 16.05
CA TYR A 6 -13.60 -1.34 16.04
C TYR A 6 -12.74 -0.11 16.34
N ILE A 7 -12.18 -0.03 17.55
CA ILE A 7 -11.10 0.92 17.88
C ILE A 7 -9.90 0.07 18.32
N GLY A 8 -9.01 -0.20 17.37
CA GLY A 8 -7.80 -0.99 17.59
C GLY A 8 -6.75 -0.67 16.55
N ILE A 9 -6.14 0.51 16.65
CA ILE A 9 -4.96 0.87 15.86
C ILE A 9 -3.88 1.24 16.87
N GLN A 10 -2.90 0.35 17.05
CA GLN A 10 -1.72 0.66 17.86
C GLN A 10 -0.80 1.56 17.04
N ILE A 11 -1.04 2.88 17.08
CA ILE A 11 -0.04 3.84 16.61
C ILE A 11 1.04 3.89 17.69
N VAL A 12 2.11 3.11 17.51
CA VAL A 12 3.23 3.10 18.45
C VAL A 12 3.94 4.46 18.37
N GLU A 13 3.60 5.36 19.29
CA GLU A 13 4.43 6.53 19.59
C GLU A 13 5.71 6.07 20.26
N ASN A 14 6.74 5.81 19.45
CA ASN A 14 8.11 5.71 19.95
C ASN A 14 8.84 7.02 19.70
N ALA A 15 8.50 8.04 20.51
CA ALA A 15 9.39 9.16 20.80
C ALA A 15 9.52 9.24 22.32
N GLY A 16 10.67 8.82 22.83
CA GLY A 16 10.96 8.86 24.26
C GLY A 16 10.97 10.29 24.81
N GLY A 17 10.43 10.42 26.02
CA GLY A 17 10.80 11.47 26.97
C GLY A 17 9.89 12.70 27.03
N LEU A 18 9.20 12.82 28.17
CA LEU A 18 8.73 14.06 28.83
C LEU A 18 7.45 14.70 28.27
N ASN A 19 6.29 14.31 28.83
CA ASN A 19 5.51 15.19 29.72
C ASN A 19 4.23 14.47 30.20
N ASN A 20 4.10 14.38 31.54
CA ASN A 20 2.89 13.96 32.23
C ASN A 20 1.82 15.06 32.09
N HIS A 21 0.79 14.82 31.28
CA HIS A 21 -0.54 15.35 31.54
C HIS A 21 -1.59 14.32 31.11
N SER A 22 -2.30 13.79 32.11
CA SER A 22 -3.43 12.88 31.97
C SER A 22 -4.64 13.64 31.41
N ASP A 23 -5.09 13.27 30.22
CA ASP A 23 -6.33 13.77 29.61
C ASP A 23 -7.53 12.92 30.08
N PRO A 24 -8.53 13.48 30.80
CA PRO A 24 -9.60 12.72 31.42
C PRO A 24 -10.82 12.61 30.48
N MET A 25 -10.69 11.96 29.33
CA MET A 25 -11.83 11.66 28.43
C MET A 25 -11.71 10.33 27.67
N SER A 26 -10.89 9.38 28.13
CA SER A 26 -10.88 8.03 27.56
C SER A 26 -11.96 7.16 28.19
N THR A 27 -13.10 7.03 27.51
CA THR A 27 -14.00 5.89 27.70
C THR A 27 -13.20 4.63 27.32
N PRO A 28 -13.28 3.51 28.08
CA PRO A 28 -12.47 2.33 27.78
C PRO A 28 -12.93 1.76 26.42
N ALA A 29 -12.09 1.93 25.40
CA ALA A 29 -12.25 1.28 24.12
C ALA A 29 -12.25 -0.24 24.34
N SER A 30 -13.20 -0.96 23.72
CA SER A 30 -13.17 -2.41 23.68
C SER A 30 -11.89 -2.84 22.96
N THR A 31 -10.91 -3.35 23.71
CA THR A 31 -9.69 -3.92 23.16
C THR A 31 -10.07 -5.14 22.34
N VAL A 32 -9.94 -5.06 21.02
CA VAL A 32 -10.02 -6.24 20.16
C VAL A 32 -8.86 -7.15 20.53
N GLU A 33 -9.17 -8.33 21.07
CA GLU A 33 -8.17 -9.37 21.25
C GLU A 33 -7.81 -9.92 19.87
N VAL A 34 -6.68 -9.46 19.33
CA VAL A 34 -6.14 -9.90 18.03
C VAL A 34 -5.77 -11.40 18.06
N SER A 35 -5.90 -12.07 19.21
CA SER A 35 -5.83 -13.51 19.42
C SER A 35 -7.13 -14.29 19.12
N ASP A 36 -8.25 -13.62 18.82
CA ASP A 36 -9.50 -14.28 18.45
C ASP A 36 -9.29 -15.14 17.17
N PRO A 37 -9.51 -16.47 17.23
CA PRO A 37 -9.28 -17.38 16.10
C PRO A 37 -10.23 -17.15 14.91
N THR A 38 -11.34 -16.43 15.12
CA THR A 38 -12.26 -16.02 14.05
C THR A 38 -11.71 -14.86 13.22
N LEU A 39 -10.73 -14.11 13.75
CA LEU A 39 -10.05 -13.07 13.02
C LEU A 39 -8.95 -13.66 12.14
N LYS A 40 -9.02 -13.32 10.85
CA LYS A 40 -8.00 -13.63 9.87
C LYS A 40 -7.22 -12.38 9.49
N ARG A 41 -6.03 -12.61 8.95
CA ARG A 41 -5.06 -11.57 8.61
C ARG A 41 -4.54 -11.75 7.20
N ALA A 42 -4.39 -10.63 6.50
CA ALA A 42 -3.71 -10.57 5.22
C ALA A 42 -2.98 -9.23 5.08
N ASP A 43 -1.73 -9.27 4.62
CA ASP A 43 -1.06 -8.07 4.13
C ASP A 43 -1.64 -7.72 2.76
N LEU A 44 -2.44 -6.66 2.70
CA LEU A 44 -3.13 -6.26 1.47
C LEU A 44 -2.28 -5.38 0.55
N HIS A 45 -1.03 -5.07 0.93
CA HIS A 45 -0.17 -4.23 0.12
C HIS A 45 1.27 -4.68 0.28
N CYS A 46 1.75 -5.52 -0.64
CA CYS A 46 3.14 -5.96 -0.64
C CYS A 46 3.61 -6.34 -2.05
N HIS A 47 4.92 -6.23 -2.27
CA HIS A 47 5.51 -6.29 -3.59
C HIS A 47 6.49 -7.46 -3.74
N SER A 48 6.64 -7.89 -4.98
CA SER A 48 7.57 -8.91 -5.43
C SER A 48 8.43 -8.38 -6.59
N ARG A 49 9.37 -9.17 -7.07
CA ARG A 49 10.21 -8.84 -8.24
C ARG A 49 9.44 -8.64 -9.57
N PHE A 50 8.14 -8.87 -9.58
CA PHE A 50 7.27 -8.61 -10.72
C PHE A 50 6.69 -7.19 -10.72
N SER A 51 6.86 -6.45 -9.61
CA SER A 51 6.73 -5.00 -9.62
C SER A 51 7.94 -4.39 -10.33
N ILE A 52 7.69 -3.56 -11.34
CA ILE A 52 8.73 -3.02 -12.22
C ILE A 52 8.56 -1.50 -12.34
N PHE A 53 9.62 -0.77 -11.99
CA PHE A 53 9.71 0.66 -12.23
C PHE A 53 9.46 1.00 -13.72
N LYS A 54 8.55 1.94 -13.96
CA LYS A 54 8.28 2.48 -15.31
C LYS A 54 9.50 3.22 -15.90
N TYR A 55 10.34 3.78 -15.04
CA TYR A 55 11.54 4.52 -15.43
C TYR A 55 12.76 3.59 -15.41
N PHE A 56 13.62 3.68 -16.43
CA PHE A 56 14.84 2.87 -16.56
C PHE A 56 14.64 1.35 -16.74
N ARG A 57 13.50 0.91 -17.29
CA ARG A 57 13.26 -0.51 -17.65
C ARG A 57 14.42 -1.16 -18.42
N ARG A 58 15.12 -0.42 -19.29
CA ARG A 58 16.28 -0.94 -20.04
C ARG A 58 17.49 -1.26 -19.17
N ALA A 59 17.60 -0.66 -17.99
CA ALA A 59 18.60 -0.99 -16.99
C ALA A 59 18.18 -2.18 -16.09
N ASN A 60 16.98 -2.75 -16.31
CA ASN A 60 16.41 -3.85 -15.53
C ASN A 60 16.29 -3.55 -14.02
N THR A 61 16.10 -2.28 -13.67
CA THR A 61 15.81 -1.86 -12.30
C THR A 61 14.38 -2.22 -11.93
N ARG A 62 14.21 -2.80 -10.74
CA ARG A 62 12.92 -3.08 -10.11
C ARG A 62 12.77 -2.26 -8.84
N ASP A 63 11.53 -2.03 -8.44
CA ASP A 63 11.19 -1.45 -7.14
C ASP A 63 11.29 -2.49 -6.02
N CYS A 64 11.11 -3.78 -6.33
CA CYS A 64 11.26 -4.89 -5.41
C CYS A 64 12.08 -6.04 -6.04
N TYR A 65 12.81 -6.79 -5.21
CA TYR A 65 13.60 -7.95 -5.63
C TYR A 65 13.22 -9.25 -4.90
N ASN A 66 12.15 -9.21 -4.09
CA ASN A 66 11.67 -10.37 -3.34
C ASN A 66 11.10 -11.42 -4.30
N ALA A 67 11.42 -12.70 -4.10
CA ALA A 67 10.73 -13.77 -4.82
C ALA A 67 9.28 -13.90 -4.31
N PRO A 68 8.27 -14.11 -5.17
CA PRO A 68 6.89 -14.39 -4.74
C PRO A 68 6.79 -15.46 -3.65
N GLU A 69 7.59 -16.53 -3.76
CA GLU A 69 7.63 -17.62 -2.78
C GLU A 69 8.16 -17.18 -1.41
N ASP A 70 9.16 -16.29 -1.39
CA ASP A 70 9.73 -15.77 -0.14
C ASP A 70 8.75 -14.81 0.54
N VAL A 71 8.04 -13.97 -0.23
CA VAL A 71 6.98 -13.11 0.29
C VAL A 71 5.88 -13.96 0.92
N TYR A 72 5.41 -14.99 0.20
CA TYR A 72 4.41 -15.92 0.70
C TYR A 72 4.89 -16.61 1.98
N LYS A 73 6.08 -17.21 1.97
CA LYS A 73 6.64 -17.91 3.12
C LYS A 73 6.73 -17.00 4.34
N ILE A 74 7.30 -15.80 4.20
CA ILE A 74 7.46 -14.86 5.31
C ILE A 74 6.11 -14.36 5.83
N ALA A 75 5.13 -14.10 4.95
CA ALA A 75 3.79 -13.73 5.37
C ALA A 75 3.14 -14.85 6.22
N LYS A 76 3.26 -16.11 5.80
CA LYS A 76 2.77 -17.27 6.57
C LYS A 76 3.51 -17.43 7.90
N GLU A 77 4.83 -17.31 7.92
CA GLU A 77 5.64 -17.35 9.15
C GLU A 77 5.27 -16.24 10.14
N ARG A 78 4.78 -15.10 9.64
CA ARG A 78 4.26 -13.97 10.45
C ARG A 78 2.78 -14.10 10.80
N GLY A 79 2.19 -15.26 10.56
CA GLY A 79 0.83 -15.58 10.98
C GLY A 79 -0.27 -15.04 10.06
N MET A 80 0.04 -14.67 8.81
CA MET A 80 -1.00 -14.32 7.85
C MET A 80 -1.82 -15.55 7.48
N ASN A 81 -3.15 -15.43 7.58
CA ASN A 81 -4.07 -16.46 7.17
C ASN A 81 -4.16 -16.52 5.66
N TYR A 82 -4.23 -15.36 5.02
CA TYR A 82 -4.25 -15.23 3.56
C TYR A 82 -3.10 -14.35 3.07
N VAL A 83 -2.67 -14.58 1.84
CA VAL A 83 -1.58 -13.85 1.20
C VAL A 83 -2.03 -13.35 -0.18
N THR A 84 -1.58 -12.16 -0.54
CA THR A 84 -1.70 -11.60 -1.89
C THR A 84 -0.38 -10.96 -2.27
N LEU A 85 -0.15 -10.78 -3.56
CA LEU A 85 0.83 -9.81 -4.07
C LEU A 85 0.06 -8.66 -4.69
N THR A 86 0.59 -7.45 -4.61
CA THR A 86 -0.01 -6.25 -5.21
C THR A 86 1.05 -5.50 -6.00
N ASP A 87 1.77 -6.23 -6.85
CA ASP A 87 2.80 -5.66 -7.72
C ASP A 87 2.23 -4.48 -8.53
N HIS A 88 3.04 -3.46 -8.80
CA HIS A 88 2.59 -2.32 -9.57
C HIS A 88 2.14 -2.75 -10.95
N ASP A 89 0.86 -2.48 -11.26
CA ASP A 89 0.32 -2.54 -12.61
C ASP A 89 0.43 -3.93 -13.27
N SER A 90 0.63 -4.99 -12.49
CA SER A 90 0.84 -6.37 -12.97
C SER A 90 0.28 -7.38 -11.98
N ILE A 91 -0.21 -8.50 -12.51
CA ILE A 91 -0.58 -9.70 -11.74
C ILE A 91 0.41 -10.86 -11.97
N ASP A 92 1.51 -10.62 -12.68
CA ASP A 92 2.42 -11.68 -13.13
C ASP A 92 3.05 -12.44 -11.96
N GLY A 93 3.37 -11.75 -10.85
CA GLY A 93 3.89 -12.39 -9.64
C GLY A 93 2.88 -13.33 -8.99
N ALA A 94 1.61 -12.92 -8.95
CA ALA A 94 0.51 -13.74 -8.45
C ALA A 94 0.25 -14.96 -9.35
N LEU A 95 0.20 -14.76 -10.68
CA LEU A 95 0.03 -15.84 -11.65
C LEU A 95 1.20 -16.82 -11.62
N TYR A 96 2.43 -16.33 -11.53
CA TYR A 96 3.62 -17.16 -11.39
C TYR A 96 3.51 -18.08 -10.17
N LEU A 97 3.13 -17.54 -9.02
CA LEU A 97 3.01 -18.33 -7.78
C LEU A 97 1.89 -19.37 -7.88
N LEU A 98 0.72 -18.98 -8.41
CA LEU A 98 -0.42 -19.88 -8.60
C LEU A 98 -0.13 -20.98 -9.63
N ASN A 99 0.55 -20.67 -10.74
CA ASN A 99 0.96 -21.67 -11.73
C ASN A 99 1.93 -22.71 -11.14
N LYS A 100 2.82 -22.27 -10.24
CA LYS A 100 3.76 -23.15 -9.55
C LYS A 100 3.10 -23.96 -8.43
N HIS A 101 2.08 -23.39 -7.78
CA HIS A 101 1.38 -23.97 -6.65
C HIS A 101 -0.15 -23.83 -6.82
N PRO A 102 -0.77 -24.61 -7.73
CA PRO A 102 -2.18 -24.45 -8.09
C PRO A 102 -3.16 -24.77 -6.95
N ASP A 103 -2.71 -25.50 -5.93
CA ASP A 103 -3.54 -25.91 -4.78
C ASP A 103 -3.53 -24.89 -3.62
N LEU A 104 -2.90 -23.71 -3.79
CA LEU A 104 -2.93 -22.65 -2.77
C LEU A 104 -4.34 -22.09 -2.58
N LYS A 105 -4.98 -22.45 -1.48
CA LYS A 105 -6.34 -22.00 -1.11
C LYS A 105 -6.34 -20.70 -0.31
N ASP A 106 -5.19 -20.32 0.21
CA ASP A 106 -4.98 -19.16 1.06
C ASP A 106 -4.20 -18.04 0.37
N PHE A 107 -4.15 -18.09 -0.96
CA PHE A 107 -3.61 -17.04 -1.81
C PHE A 107 -4.70 -16.46 -2.72
N PHE A 108 -4.65 -15.16 -2.98
CA PHE A 108 -5.49 -14.50 -3.98
C PHE A 108 -4.71 -13.48 -4.78
N ILE A 109 -5.18 -13.19 -5.99
CA ILE A 109 -4.56 -12.22 -6.89
C ILE A 109 -4.91 -10.80 -6.39
N GLY A 110 -3.90 -9.95 -6.31
CA GLY A 110 -4.05 -8.52 -6.10
C GLY A 110 -3.18 -7.73 -7.07
N GLU A 111 -3.41 -6.42 -7.13
CA GLU A 111 -2.69 -5.50 -8.01
C GLU A 111 -2.70 -4.10 -7.39
N GLU A 112 -1.57 -3.39 -7.44
CA GLU A 112 -1.56 -1.94 -7.19
C GLU A 112 -1.61 -1.20 -8.53
N VAL A 113 -2.78 -0.67 -8.86
CA VAL A 113 -3.05 -0.01 -10.14
C VAL A 113 -2.72 1.47 -10.03
N GLU A 114 -1.85 1.97 -10.91
CA GLU A 114 -1.60 3.40 -11.04
C GLU A 114 -2.60 4.03 -12.01
N THR A 115 -3.35 5.04 -11.55
CA THR A 115 -4.32 5.76 -12.37
C THR A 115 -4.23 7.28 -12.20
N TYR A 116 -4.97 8.02 -13.02
CA TYR A 116 -4.83 9.45 -13.19
C TYR A 116 -6.18 10.15 -13.27
N PHE A 117 -6.28 11.30 -12.60
CA PHE A 117 -7.34 12.27 -12.85
C PHE A 117 -7.05 12.96 -14.18
N PRO A 118 -7.90 12.80 -15.22
CA PRO A 118 -7.61 13.32 -16.55
C PRO A 118 -7.53 14.85 -16.57
N GLU A 119 -8.22 15.53 -15.66
CA GLU A 119 -8.29 16.99 -15.63
C GLU A 119 -7.03 17.64 -15.03
N THR A 120 -6.36 16.94 -14.10
CA THR A 120 -5.25 17.54 -13.31
C THR A 120 -3.90 16.84 -13.50
N GLY A 121 -3.93 15.64 -14.10
CA GLY A 121 -2.82 14.70 -14.11
C GLY A 121 -2.39 14.26 -12.71
N GLN A 122 -3.29 14.38 -11.71
CA GLN A 122 -3.05 13.88 -10.36
C GLN A 122 -3.00 12.35 -10.43
N ARG A 123 -1.87 11.80 -9.97
CA ARG A 123 -1.63 10.36 -9.91
C ARG A 123 -2.11 9.80 -8.59
N ILE A 124 -2.70 8.62 -8.61
CA ILE A 124 -3.14 7.88 -7.44
C ILE A 124 -2.92 6.40 -7.65
N HIS A 125 -2.68 5.67 -6.57
CA HIS A 125 -2.58 4.22 -6.58
C HIS A 125 -3.83 3.61 -5.96
N VAL A 126 -4.34 2.57 -6.61
CA VAL A 126 -5.55 1.85 -6.21
C VAL A 126 -5.19 0.39 -6.02
N GLY A 127 -5.33 -0.11 -4.79
CA GLY A 127 -5.27 -1.55 -4.54
C GLY A 127 -6.52 -2.22 -5.08
N VAL A 128 -6.37 -3.33 -5.80
CA VAL A 128 -7.46 -4.17 -6.31
C VAL A 128 -7.20 -5.60 -5.86
N TRP A 129 -8.20 -6.29 -5.29
CA TRP A 129 -8.03 -7.60 -4.68
C TRP A 129 -9.09 -8.59 -5.13
N GLY A 130 -8.68 -9.85 -5.32
CA GLY A 130 -9.55 -10.93 -5.76
C GLY A 130 -9.97 -10.83 -7.23
N LEU A 131 -9.19 -10.11 -8.04
CA LEU A 131 -9.41 -9.98 -9.49
C LEU A 131 -8.93 -11.21 -10.26
N ASN A 132 -9.42 -11.37 -11.49
CA ASN A 132 -8.92 -12.37 -12.43
C ASN A 132 -8.17 -11.73 -13.62
N GLU A 133 -7.58 -12.57 -14.49
CA GLU A 133 -6.82 -12.11 -15.65
C GLU A 133 -7.63 -11.26 -16.65
N ALA A 134 -8.91 -11.58 -16.85
CA ALA A 134 -9.76 -10.80 -17.76
C ALA A 134 -10.02 -9.40 -17.19
N GLN A 135 -10.26 -9.32 -15.88
CA GLN A 135 -10.45 -8.07 -15.19
C GLN A 135 -9.17 -7.23 -15.19
N HIS A 136 -8.01 -7.84 -14.96
CA HIS A 136 -6.71 -7.19 -15.10
C HIS A 136 -6.53 -6.57 -16.50
N ARG A 137 -6.78 -7.31 -17.59
CA ARG A 137 -6.64 -6.78 -18.95
C ARG A 137 -7.47 -5.51 -19.18
N GLU A 138 -8.69 -5.49 -18.66
CA GLU A 138 -9.57 -4.33 -18.81
C GLU A 138 -9.18 -3.17 -17.89
N ILE A 139 -8.73 -3.45 -16.66
CA ILE A 139 -8.11 -2.46 -15.76
C ILE A 139 -6.94 -1.79 -16.46
N GLN A 140 -6.04 -2.55 -17.09
CA GLN A 140 -4.89 -2.01 -17.81
C GLN A 140 -5.30 -1.09 -18.97
N ARG A 141 -6.40 -1.41 -19.65
CA ARG A 141 -6.97 -0.58 -20.72
C ARG A 141 -7.53 0.75 -20.18
N LEU A 142 -8.19 0.71 -19.04
CA LEU A 142 -8.95 1.85 -18.47
C LEU A 142 -8.15 2.71 -17.50
N ARG A 143 -7.09 2.20 -16.88
CA ARG A 143 -6.31 2.92 -15.86
C ARG A 143 -5.74 4.29 -16.29
N PRO A 144 -5.52 4.62 -17.58
CA PRO A 144 -5.11 5.99 -17.92
C PRO A 144 -6.11 7.07 -17.50
N ASN A 145 -7.37 6.69 -17.21
CA ASN A 145 -8.42 7.61 -16.79
C ASN A 145 -9.25 7.04 -15.62
N ILE A 146 -9.08 7.59 -14.42
CA ILE A 146 -9.83 7.14 -13.22
C ILE A 146 -11.36 7.26 -13.39
N ARG A 147 -11.83 8.21 -14.22
CA ARG A 147 -13.25 8.43 -14.50
C ARG A 147 -13.89 7.28 -15.28
N GLU A 148 -13.08 6.50 -16.01
CA GLU A 148 -13.52 5.30 -16.72
C GLU A 148 -13.23 4.02 -15.91
N LEU A 149 -12.08 3.98 -15.24
CA LEU A 149 -11.67 2.83 -14.44
C LEU A 149 -12.64 2.56 -13.28
N ILE A 150 -13.04 3.57 -12.51
CA ILE A 150 -13.87 3.38 -11.32
C ILE A 150 -15.27 2.85 -11.65
N PRO A 151 -16.01 3.40 -12.62
CA PRO A 151 -17.30 2.83 -13.03
C PRO A 151 -17.20 1.35 -13.44
N TYR A 152 -16.15 0.96 -14.17
CA TYR A 152 -15.92 -0.44 -14.54
C TYR A 152 -15.66 -1.32 -13.31
N MET A 153 -14.77 -0.90 -12.40
CA MET A 153 -14.49 -1.70 -11.20
C MET A 153 -15.74 -1.86 -10.31
N LYS A 154 -16.59 -0.83 -10.26
CA LYS A 154 -17.91 -0.91 -9.60
C LYS A 154 -18.85 -1.88 -10.31
N SER A 155 -18.93 -1.85 -11.65
CA SER A 155 -19.82 -2.76 -12.41
C SER A 155 -19.42 -4.23 -12.28
N GLU A 156 -18.12 -4.50 -12.22
CA GLU A 156 -17.56 -5.85 -11.99
C GLU A 156 -17.58 -6.27 -10.52
N ARG A 157 -18.07 -5.41 -9.62
CA ARG A 157 -18.11 -5.64 -8.16
C ARG A 157 -16.74 -6.01 -7.57
N LEU A 158 -15.67 -5.48 -8.14
CA LEU A 158 -14.32 -5.68 -7.63
C LEU A 158 -14.18 -5.09 -6.22
N LEU A 159 -13.30 -5.68 -5.40
CA LEU A 159 -12.86 -5.05 -4.17
C LEU A 159 -11.64 -4.18 -4.49
N PHE A 160 -11.76 -2.88 -4.30
CA PHE A 160 -10.69 -1.94 -4.59
C PHE A 160 -10.72 -0.75 -3.62
N GLY A 161 -9.56 -0.14 -3.38
CA GLY A 161 -9.39 0.94 -2.41
C GLY A 161 -8.23 1.87 -2.71
N VAL A 162 -8.21 3.01 -2.05
CA VAL A 162 -7.13 3.99 -2.20
C VAL A 162 -5.92 3.57 -1.36
N ASN A 163 -4.77 3.40 -1.99
CA ASN A 163 -3.48 3.20 -1.31
C ASN A 163 -2.86 4.56 -0.93
N HIS A 164 -2.21 4.60 0.24
CA HIS A 164 -1.39 5.69 0.78
C HIS A 164 -1.84 7.13 0.38
N LEU A 165 -3.14 7.42 0.49
CA LEU A 165 -3.92 8.59 0.03
C LEU A 165 -3.15 9.87 -0.40
N PHE A 166 -2.24 10.38 0.43
CA PHE A 166 -1.49 11.63 0.19
C PHE A 166 -0.08 11.48 -0.40
N GLN A 167 0.43 10.26 -0.65
CA GLN A 167 1.80 10.02 -1.12
C GLN A 167 2.13 10.81 -2.40
N ASN A 168 1.21 10.79 -3.36
CA ASN A 168 1.36 11.46 -4.65
C ASN A 168 0.64 12.81 -4.73
N TYR A 169 0.02 13.28 -3.65
CA TYR A 169 -0.79 14.49 -3.65
C TYR A 169 0.03 15.72 -4.05
N ARG A 170 -0.48 16.49 -5.01
CA ARG A 170 0.13 17.75 -5.45
C ARG A 170 -0.66 18.91 -4.86
N MET A 171 0.01 19.76 -4.07
CA MET A 171 -0.57 20.95 -3.40
C MET A 171 -1.22 21.97 -4.34
N LYS A 172 -1.05 21.84 -5.67
CA LYS A 172 -1.76 22.64 -6.67
C LYS A 172 -3.26 22.32 -6.74
N ASN A 173 -3.69 21.18 -6.20
CA ASN A 173 -5.08 20.77 -6.16
C ASN A 173 -5.76 21.31 -4.89
N VAL A 174 -7.08 21.48 -4.94
CA VAL A 174 -7.88 21.83 -3.75
C VAL A 174 -8.12 20.56 -2.95
N ALA A 175 -7.60 20.50 -1.72
CA ALA A 175 -7.62 19.30 -0.88
C ALA A 175 -9.04 18.80 -0.61
N GLY A 176 -9.98 19.69 -0.27
CA GLY A 176 -11.38 19.31 -0.03
C GLY A 176 -12.04 18.68 -1.24
N ARG A 177 -11.91 19.31 -2.42
CA ARG A 177 -12.43 18.73 -3.67
C ARG A 177 -11.81 17.37 -3.98
N TYR A 178 -10.49 17.25 -3.88
CA TYR A 178 -9.80 15.99 -4.14
C TYR A 178 -10.29 14.87 -3.21
N ILE A 179 -10.43 15.16 -1.91
CA ILE A 179 -10.90 14.19 -0.93
C ILE A 179 -12.37 13.85 -1.14
N ALA A 180 -13.24 14.84 -1.38
CA ALA A 180 -14.66 14.62 -1.66
C ALA A 180 -14.85 13.71 -2.88
N GLU A 181 -14.14 13.97 -3.98
CA GLU A 181 -14.19 13.12 -5.18
C GLU A 181 -13.73 11.68 -4.89
N LEU A 182 -12.69 11.49 -4.06
CA LEU A 182 -12.26 10.15 -3.68
C LEU A 182 -13.26 9.45 -2.77
N LEU A 183 -13.88 10.17 -1.84
CA LEU A 183 -14.95 9.62 -1.03
C LEU A 183 -16.11 9.17 -1.92
N ASP A 184 -16.50 9.90 -2.95
CA ASP A 184 -17.54 9.46 -3.89
C ASP A 184 -17.16 8.21 -4.71
N MET A 185 -15.86 8.07 -5.00
CA MET A 185 -15.35 6.96 -5.82
C MET A 185 -15.12 5.66 -5.03
N PHE A 186 -14.69 5.75 -3.76
CA PHE A 186 -14.15 4.61 -3.02
C PHE A 186 -14.85 4.39 -1.67
N ASP A 187 -14.96 3.12 -1.28
CA ASP A 187 -15.44 2.68 0.05
C ASP A 187 -14.34 2.03 0.89
N VAL A 188 -13.13 1.91 0.34
CA VAL A 188 -11.99 1.25 0.99
C VAL A 188 -10.79 2.21 0.95
N PHE A 189 -10.18 2.44 2.11
CA PHE A 189 -9.01 3.32 2.25
C PHE A 189 -7.93 2.63 3.07
N GLU A 190 -6.71 2.67 2.56
CA GLU A 190 -5.53 2.28 3.33
C GLU A 190 -5.22 3.36 4.36
N VAL A 191 -5.58 3.09 5.62
CA VAL A 191 -5.38 4.01 6.75
C VAL A 191 -4.07 3.77 7.48
N LEU A 192 -3.47 2.59 7.29
CA LEU A 192 -2.20 2.19 7.87
C LEU A 192 -1.33 1.56 6.79
N ASN A 193 -0.43 2.36 6.22
CA ASN A 193 0.56 1.90 5.27
C ASN A 193 1.94 1.80 5.93
N GLY A 194 2.62 0.66 5.77
CA GLY A 194 3.90 0.40 6.39
C GLY A 194 5.04 1.28 5.92
N ALA A 195 5.05 1.76 4.67
CA ALA A 195 6.10 2.64 4.14
C ALA A 195 5.83 4.14 4.37
N MET A 196 4.67 4.49 4.92
CA MET A 196 4.27 5.88 5.15
C MET A 196 4.69 6.41 6.54
N ALA A 197 4.91 7.73 6.63
CA ALA A 197 5.18 8.38 7.90
C ALA A 197 3.99 8.27 8.87
N SER A 198 4.23 8.09 10.17
CA SER A 198 3.18 7.99 11.20
C SER A 198 2.16 9.12 11.16
N PHE A 199 2.61 10.33 10.84
CA PHE A 199 1.74 11.50 10.75
C PHE A 199 0.76 11.40 9.57
N HIS A 200 1.18 10.80 8.44
CA HIS A 200 0.30 10.51 7.31
C HIS A 200 -0.79 9.51 7.71
N ASN A 201 -0.41 8.35 8.27
CA ASN A 201 -1.37 7.33 8.70
C ASN A 201 -2.38 7.90 9.73
N LYS A 202 -1.90 8.63 10.75
CA LYS A 202 -2.74 9.33 11.73
C LYS A 202 -3.78 10.24 11.07
N MET A 203 -3.39 11.02 10.06
CA MET A 203 -4.29 11.98 9.44
C MET A 203 -5.31 11.29 8.53
N VAL A 204 -4.89 10.29 7.73
CA VAL A 204 -5.82 9.49 6.91
C VAL A 204 -6.86 8.82 7.80
N GLN A 205 -6.43 8.21 8.91
CA GLN A 205 -7.32 7.59 9.87
C GLN A 205 -8.32 8.61 10.46
N GLN A 206 -7.84 9.76 10.96
CA GLN A 206 -8.70 10.82 11.50
C GLN A 206 -9.71 11.34 10.48
N LEU A 207 -9.31 11.48 9.22
CA LEU A 207 -10.17 11.89 8.13
C LEU A 207 -11.30 10.88 7.92
N ILE A 208 -10.96 9.60 7.73
CA ILE A 208 -11.95 8.55 7.48
C ILE A 208 -12.87 8.34 8.68
N ASP A 209 -12.34 8.34 9.90
CA ASP A 209 -13.14 8.25 11.14
C ASP A 209 -14.12 9.42 11.28
N THR A 210 -13.73 10.62 10.85
CA THR A 210 -14.61 11.79 10.86
C THR A 210 -15.72 11.65 9.83
N VAL A 211 -15.37 11.26 8.60
CA VAL A 211 -16.36 11.06 7.53
C VAL A 211 -17.38 9.98 7.91
N GLN A 212 -16.95 8.85 8.45
CA GLN A 212 -17.86 7.78 8.87
C GLN A 212 -18.85 8.25 9.95
N ARG A 213 -18.36 8.97 10.97
CA ARG A 213 -19.21 9.49 12.06
C ARG A 213 -20.22 10.52 11.59
N GLU A 214 -19.85 11.37 10.63
CA GLU A 214 -20.69 12.49 10.20
C GLU A 214 -21.68 12.12 9.09
N HIS A 215 -21.28 11.27 8.15
CA HIS A 215 -22.09 10.91 6.99
C HIS A 215 -22.81 9.56 7.16
N GLY A 216 -22.55 8.83 8.24
CA GLY A 216 -23.13 7.50 8.48
C GLY A 216 -22.75 6.45 7.42
N ARG A 217 -21.74 6.76 6.59
CA ARG A 217 -21.22 5.86 5.56
C ARG A 217 -20.20 4.93 6.19
N ARG A 218 -20.34 3.64 5.92
CA ARG A 218 -19.37 2.64 6.34
C ARG A 218 -18.22 2.59 5.34
N ILE A 219 -17.00 2.82 5.81
CA ILE A 219 -15.78 2.84 5.01
C ILE A 219 -14.82 1.79 5.59
N SER A 220 -14.29 0.94 4.72
CA SER A 220 -13.32 -0.09 5.09
C SER A 220 -11.95 0.54 5.31
N MET A 221 -11.42 0.36 6.51
CA MET A 221 -10.13 0.89 6.93
C MET A 221 -9.09 -0.23 6.89
N VAL A 222 -8.36 -0.33 5.78
CA VAL A 222 -7.39 -1.42 5.56
C VAL A 222 -5.97 -0.98 5.90
N GLY A 223 -5.09 -1.97 6.07
CA GLY A 223 -3.65 -1.75 6.19
C GLY A 223 -2.83 -2.76 5.39
N GLY A 224 -1.64 -2.34 4.98
CA GLY A 224 -0.67 -3.16 4.26
C GLY A 224 0.75 -2.64 4.46
N SER A 225 1.73 -3.52 4.27
CA SER A 225 3.13 -3.22 4.60
C SER A 225 3.82 -2.29 3.60
N ASP A 226 3.34 -2.27 2.37
CA ASP A 226 3.99 -1.67 1.20
C ASP A 226 5.47 -2.12 1.08
N ALA A 227 5.70 -3.38 1.47
CA ALA A 227 7.04 -3.90 1.64
C ALA A 227 7.69 -4.20 0.29
N HIS A 228 8.81 -3.53 0.05
CA HIS A 228 9.70 -3.79 -1.08
C HIS A 228 10.93 -4.62 -0.67
N THR A 229 11.08 -4.92 0.63
CA THR A 229 12.08 -5.84 1.19
C THR A 229 11.41 -6.89 2.08
N LEU A 230 11.95 -8.11 2.08
CA LEU A 230 11.45 -9.23 2.91
C LEU A 230 11.34 -8.89 4.41
N LYS A 231 12.18 -7.97 4.91
CA LYS A 231 12.19 -7.57 6.32
C LYS A 231 10.83 -7.03 6.76
N HIS A 232 10.08 -6.37 5.89
CA HIS A 232 8.88 -5.61 6.26
C HIS A 232 7.55 -6.27 5.87
N VAL A 233 7.57 -7.31 5.04
CA VAL A 233 6.38 -8.08 4.62
C VAL A 233 5.50 -8.46 5.82
N ALA A 234 4.19 -8.20 5.76
CA ALA A 234 3.20 -8.52 6.80
C ALA A 234 3.40 -7.84 8.18
N LYS A 235 4.35 -6.89 8.33
CA LYS A 235 4.45 -6.10 9.58
C LYS A 235 3.29 -5.16 9.80
N VAL A 236 2.68 -4.72 8.70
CA VAL A 236 1.36 -4.08 8.68
C VAL A 236 0.46 -4.95 7.81
N HIS A 237 -0.78 -5.14 8.26
CA HIS A 237 -1.75 -6.02 7.61
C HIS A 237 -3.17 -5.58 7.95
N THR A 238 -4.14 -6.15 7.24
CA THR A 238 -5.56 -6.01 7.51
C THR A 238 -6.06 -7.20 8.31
N VAL A 239 -6.90 -6.93 9.30
CA VAL A 239 -7.59 -7.92 10.12
C VAL A 239 -9.09 -7.86 9.84
N SER A 240 -9.71 -9.02 9.60
CA SER A 240 -11.14 -9.16 9.34
C SER A 240 -11.62 -10.60 9.62
N LYS A 241 -12.92 -10.86 9.55
CA LYS A 241 -13.50 -12.21 9.68
C LYS A 241 -13.56 -12.92 8.32
N GLY A 242 -13.75 -14.23 8.35
CA GLY A 242 -14.01 -15.07 7.17
C GLY A 242 -13.06 -16.26 7.14
N ASP A 243 -13.58 -17.47 7.04
CA ASP A 243 -12.78 -18.70 7.06
C ASP A 243 -12.26 -19.09 5.67
N THR A 244 -12.80 -18.48 4.62
CA THR A 244 -12.28 -18.53 3.25
C THR A 244 -11.83 -17.16 2.75
N VAL A 245 -10.98 -17.13 1.72
CA VAL A 245 -10.60 -15.90 1.01
C VAL A 245 -11.82 -15.08 0.61
N ASN A 246 -12.85 -15.73 0.05
CA ASN A 246 -14.06 -15.04 -0.40
C ASN A 246 -14.83 -14.38 0.74
N GLU A 247 -14.95 -15.05 1.90
CA GLU A 247 -15.60 -14.50 3.08
C GLU A 247 -14.79 -13.35 3.70
N PHE A 248 -13.46 -13.47 3.68
CA PHE A 248 -12.54 -12.44 4.13
C PHE A 248 -12.65 -11.17 3.29
N LEU A 249 -12.59 -11.30 1.96
CA LEU A 249 -12.76 -10.18 1.04
C LEU A 249 -14.19 -9.59 1.11
N ALA A 250 -15.22 -10.41 1.34
CA ALA A 250 -16.59 -9.94 1.55
C ALA A 250 -16.73 -9.13 2.84
N SER A 251 -16.05 -9.54 3.91
CA SER A 251 -16.05 -8.83 5.19
C SER A 251 -15.30 -7.49 5.08
N ILE A 252 -14.19 -7.44 4.35
CA ILE A 252 -13.53 -6.18 3.99
C ILE A 252 -14.47 -5.30 3.16
N ARG A 253 -15.16 -5.85 2.15
CA ARG A 253 -16.15 -5.08 1.35
C ARG A 253 -17.28 -4.49 2.21
N ALA A 254 -17.69 -5.20 3.25
CA ALA A 254 -18.73 -4.77 4.18
C ALA A 254 -18.25 -3.73 5.21
N GLY A 255 -16.95 -3.40 5.25
CA GLY A 255 -16.37 -2.51 6.26
C GLY A 255 -16.19 -3.17 7.63
N ASP A 256 -16.14 -4.50 7.68
CA ASP A 256 -15.87 -5.30 8.88
C ASP A 256 -14.37 -5.62 9.00
N CYS A 257 -13.52 -4.60 8.92
CA CYS A 257 -12.07 -4.76 8.98
C CYS A 257 -11.35 -3.57 9.64
N PHE A 258 -10.10 -3.78 10.03
CA PHE A 258 -9.21 -2.73 10.51
C PHE A 258 -7.74 -3.02 10.12
N GLY A 259 -6.94 -1.97 9.95
CA GLY A 259 -5.49 -2.08 9.78
C GLY A 259 -4.78 -2.32 11.13
N TRP A 260 -3.78 -3.20 11.13
CA TRP A 260 -3.00 -3.56 12.32
C TRP A 260 -1.52 -3.74 11.99
N GLY A 261 -0.63 -3.36 12.90
CA GLY A 261 0.80 -3.63 12.79
C GLY A 261 1.69 -2.43 13.12
N GLU A 262 2.97 -2.53 12.76
CA GLU A 262 3.98 -1.49 12.98
C GLU A 262 4.56 -1.01 11.64
N GLU A 263 4.35 0.27 11.36
CA GLU A 263 4.93 0.97 10.20
C GLU A 263 6.46 1.13 10.31
N MET A 264 7.11 1.36 9.17
CA MET A 264 8.53 1.58 9.09
C MET A 264 8.92 2.91 9.74
N ARG A 265 10.00 2.91 10.52
CA ARG A 265 10.62 4.18 10.92
C ARG A 265 11.43 4.73 9.75
N PHE A 266 11.71 6.02 9.79
CA PHE A 266 12.54 6.68 8.80
C PHE A 266 13.89 5.97 8.54
N ARG A 267 14.57 5.50 9.60
CA ARG A 267 15.83 4.74 9.44
C ARG A 267 15.66 3.41 8.70
N ASP A 268 14.50 2.79 8.85
CA ASP A 268 14.17 1.53 8.20
C ASP A 268 13.92 1.78 6.70
N LEU A 269 13.21 2.86 6.33
CA LEU A 269 13.04 3.31 4.94
C LEU A 269 14.38 3.59 4.24
N VAL A 270 15.28 4.33 4.90
CA VAL A 270 16.61 4.62 4.35
C VAL A 270 17.42 3.34 4.16
N ALA A 271 17.40 2.43 5.13
CA ALA A 271 18.10 1.15 5.03
C ALA A 271 17.56 0.30 3.86
N ASP A 272 16.24 0.24 3.70
CA ASP A 272 15.59 -0.53 2.64
C ASP A 272 16.01 -0.09 1.24
N ILE A 273 16.20 1.21 1.00
CA ILE A 273 16.69 1.71 -0.29
C ILE A 273 18.10 1.21 -0.60
N TYR A 274 18.98 1.17 0.39
CA TYR A 274 20.31 0.60 0.18
C TYR A 274 20.25 -0.92 0.00
N LEU A 275 19.35 -1.62 0.69
CA LEU A 275 19.12 -3.04 0.45
C LEU A 275 18.62 -3.30 -0.97
N LEU A 276 17.74 -2.46 -1.52
CA LEU A 276 17.29 -2.53 -2.91
C LEU A 276 18.43 -2.27 -3.90
N VAL A 277 19.31 -1.30 -3.62
CA VAL A 277 20.52 -1.07 -4.41
C VAL A 277 21.42 -2.30 -4.39
N LEU A 278 21.67 -2.88 -3.21
CA LEU A 278 22.48 -4.10 -3.09
C LEU A 278 21.84 -5.29 -3.82
N ALA A 279 20.52 -5.46 -3.73
CA ALA A 279 19.79 -6.50 -4.44
C ALA A 279 19.90 -6.32 -5.97
N TYR A 280 19.74 -5.09 -6.48
CA TYR A 280 19.95 -4.77 -7.89
C TYR A 280 21.33 -5.15 -8.41
N HIS A 281 22.36 -4.91 -7.60
CA HIS A 281 23.73 -5.34 -7.90
C HIS A 281 23.91 -6.87 -7.78
N GLY A 282 23.23 -7.52 -6.83
CA GLY A 282 23.23 -8.98 -6.68
C GLY A 282 22.71 -9.73 -7.92
N GLU A 283 21.75 -9.15 -8.64
CA GLU A 283 21.19 -9.74 -9.87
C GLU A 283 22.12 -9.69 -11.09
N THR A 284 23.27 -8.99 -11.02
CA THR A 284 24.20 -8.80 -12.16
C THR A 284 24.60 -10.12 -12.81
N GLY A 285 24.91 -11.13 -12.01
CA GLY A 285 25.33 -12.43 -12.54
C GLY A 285 24.20 -13.15 -13.27
N ALA A 286 22.97 -13.07 -12.75
CA ALA A 286 21.80 -13.67 -13.38
C ALA A 286 21.48 -12.98 -14.71
N ASP A 287 21.48 -11.65 -14.73
CA ASP A 287 21.23 -10.85 -15.93
C ASP A 287 22.26 -11.12 -17.05
N LEU A 288 23.55 -11.20 -16.72
CA LEU A 288 24.59 -11.50 -17.70
C LEU A 288 24.45 -12.91 -18.30
N ARG A 289 23.96 -13.87 -17.52
CA ARG A 289 23.74 -15.26 -17.95
C ARG A 289 22.39 -15.49 -18.62
N SER A 290 21.44 -14.58 -18.46
CA SER A 290 20.10 -14.70 -19.04
C SER A 290 20.16 -14.87 -20.56
N ARG A 291 19.30 -15.75 -21.09
CA ARG A 291 19.12 -15.96 -22.53
C ARG A 291 18.07 -15.02 -23.12
N ASP A 292 17.30 -14.34 -22.27
CA ASP A 292 16.22 -13.43 -22.68
C ASP A 292 16.76 -12.04 -23.06
N TYR A 293 18.01 -11.73 -22.70
CA TYR A 293 18.63 -10.44 -22.98
C TYR A 293 19.62 -10.51 -24.14
N THR A 294 19.50 -9.55 -25.06
CA THR A 294 20.47 -9.37 -26.14
C THR A 294 21.82 -8.86 -25.59
N PRO A 295 22.91 -8.97 -26.36
CA PRO A 295 24.20 -8.37 -25.95
C PRO A 295 24.10 -6.85 -25.66
N ALA A 296 23.25 -6.13 -26.40
CA ALA A 296 23.03 -4.70 -26.19
C ALA A 296 22.31 -4.43 -24.86
N ASP A 297 21.29 -5.22 -24.53
CA ASP A 297 20.58 -5.09 -23.24
C ASP A 297 21.53 -5.33 -22.07
N LYS A 298 22.37 -6.38 -22.15
CA LYS A 298 23.38 -6.68 -21.12
C LYS A 298 24.37 -5.54 -20.93
N MET A 299 24.80 -4.91 -22.01
CA MET A 299 25.70 -3.75 -21.94
C MET A 299 25.02 -2.54 -21.28
N ILE A 300 23.77 -2.24 -21.64
CA ILE A 300 22.99 -1.14 -21.04
C ILE A 300 22.76 -1.40 -19.55
N GLN A 301 22.37 -2.62 -19.18
CA GLN A 301 22.15 -3.03 -17.79
C GLN A 301 23.45 -2.93 -16.97
N LEU A 302 24.59 -3.37 -17.51
CA LEU A 302 25.88 -3.23 -16.85
C LEU A 302 26.27 -1.76 -16.69
N ALA A 303 26.12 -0.95 -17.73
CA ALA A 303 26.39 0.49 -17.67
C ALA A 303 25.51 1.20 -16.63
N GLY A 304 24.21 0.88 -16.59
CA GLY A 304 23.27 1.40 -15.59
C GLY A 304 23.67 1.06 -14.17
N ARG A 305 24.14 -0.18 -13.92
CA ARG A 305 24.68 -0.60 -12.63
C ARG A 305 25.95 0.16 -12.26
N LEU A 306 26.91 0.26 -13.17
CA LEU A 306 28.15 0.99 -12.88
C LEU A 306 27.87 2.47 -12.57
N ALA A 307 26.92 3.08 -13.31
CA ALA A 307 26.48 4.46 -13.07
C ALA A 307 25.76 4.64 -11.71
N SER A 308 25.09 3.60 -11.17
CA SER A 308 24.41 3.71 -9.88
C SER A 308 25.34 3.66 -8.66
N ILE A 309 26.57 3.15 -8.79
CA ILE A 309 27.51 3.01 -7.66
C ILE A 309 27.90 4.37 -7.06
N PRO A 310 28.40 5.36 -7.83
CA PRO A 310 28.72 6.68 -7.27
C PRO A 310 27.49 7.37 -6.68
N THR A 311 26.32 7.18 -7.30
CA THR A 311 25.05 7.70 -6.79
C THR A 311 24.72 7.12 -5.43
N ALA A 312 24.86 5.81 -5.24
CA ALA A 312 24.62 5.16 -3.95
C ALA A 312 25.62 5.62 -2.88
N ILE A 313 26.91 5.67 -3.20
CA ILE A 313 27.97 6.07 -2.25
C ILE A 313 27.83 7.54 -1.83
N SER A 314 27.40 8.42 -2.74
CA SER A 314 27.24 9.85 -2.44
C SER A 314 26.11 10.16 -1.45
N GLY A 315 25.28 9.18 -1.09
CA GLY A 315 24.13 9.39 -0.20
C GLY A 315 22.89 9.94 -0.90
N LEU A 316 22.92 10.09 -2.23
CA LEU A 316 21.80 10.66 -2.98
C LEU A 316 20.46 9.91 -2.78
N PRO A 317 20.41 8.55 -2.79
CA PRO A 317 19.17 7.83 -2.52
C PRO A 317 18.59 8.16 -1.14
N ALA A 318 19.44 8.25 -0.11
CA ALA A 318 19.01 8.64 1.24
C ALA A 318 18.50 10.08 1.27
N ALA A 319 19.16 11.01 0.57
CA ALA A 319 18.73 12.40 0.49
C ALA A 319 17.37 12.56 -0.21
N ILE A 320 17.16 11.87 -1.34
CA ILE A 320 15.88 11.86 -2.06
C ILE A 320 14.76 11.33 -1.17
N THR A 321 15.00 10.24 -0.45
CA THR A 321 14.01 9.66 0.46
C THR A 321 13.74 10.54 1.66
N SER A 322 14.77 11.20 2.20
CA SER A 322 14.61 12.22 3.25
C SER A 322 13.70 13.35 2.80
N LEU A 323 13.91 13.87 1.57
CA LEU A 323 13.09 14.93 0.99
C LEU A 323 11.66 14.47 0.74
N ASN A 324 11.46 13.26 0.23
CA ASN A 324 10.12 12.69 0.02
C ASN A 324 9.38 12.49 1.35
N TYR A 325 10.05 11.94 2.36
CA TYR A 325 9.49 11.75 3.70
C TYR A 325 9.12 13.09 4.35
N LEU A 326 10.01 14.10 4.25
CA LEU A 326 9.72 15.45 4.74
C LEU A 326 8.55 16.09 4.00
N LYS A 327 8.49 15.96 2.67
CA LYS A 327 7.39 16.45 1.85
C LYS A 327 6.06 15.83 2.29
N GLN A 328 6.01 14.52 2.56
CA GLN A 328 4.81 13.86 3.06
C GLN A 328 4.36 14.46 4.40
N ILE A 329 5.29 14.69 5.34
CA ILE A 329 4.97 15.33 6.62
C ILE A 329 4.44 16.75 6.41
N VAL A 330 5.08 17.56 5.57
CA VAL A 330 4.68 18.96 5.31
C VAL A 330 3.29 19.03 4.70
N ILE A 331 3.01 18.22 3.67
CA ILE A 331 1.69 18.16 3.02
C ILE A 331 0.63 17.78 4.05
N THR A 332 0.86 16.69 4.78
CA THR A 332 -0.12 16.17 5.72
C THR A 332 -0.35 17.16 6.88
N LYS A 333 0.69 17.81 7.40
CA LYS A 333 0.56 18.86 8.42
C LYS A 333 -0.22 20.06 7.90
N GLY A 334 0.04 20.48 6.66
CA GLY A 334 -0.69 21.57 6.02
C GLY A 334 -2.19 21.27 5.87
N ILE A 335 -2.53 20.02 5.55
CA ILE A 335 -3.93 19.56 5.50
C ILE A 335 -4.54 19.51 6.91
N SER A 336 -3.83 18.94 7.87
CA SER A 336 -4.27 18.82 9.28
C SER A 336 -4.51 20.18 9.93
N MET A 337 -3.65 21.19 9.70
CA MET A 337 -3.87 22.56 10.19
C MET A 337 -5.14 23.22 9.64
N ARG A 338 -5.69 22.70 8.54
CA ARG A 338 -6.91 23.19 7.90
C ARG A 338 -8.06 22.18 8.02
N PHE A 339 -7.96 21.22 8.95
CA PHE A 339 -8.88 20.08 9.02
C PHE A 339 -10.34 20.50 9.23
N ASP A 340 -10.63 21.50 10.08
CA ASP A 340 -12.00 21.98 10.26
C ASP A 340 -12.59 22.55 8.96
N ARG A 341 -11.79 23.34 8.22
CA ARG A 341 -12.21 23.87 6.91
C ARG A 341 -12.40 22.74 5.90
N LEU A 342 -11.49 21.78 5.89
CA LEU A 342 -11.57 20.60 5.04
C LEU A 342 -12.84 19.80 5.32
N ARG A 343 -13.17 19.58 6.59
CA ARG A 343 -14.40 18.92 7.02
C ARG A 343 -15.63 19.66 6.53
N ASP A 344 -15.66 20.99 6.65
CA ASP A 344 -16.76 21.82 6.16
C ASP A 344 -16.87 21.81 4.62
N GLU A 345 -15.75 21.69 3.90
CA GLU A 345 -15.71 21.53 2.44
C GLU A 345 -16.22 20.15 1.99
N ILE A 346 -15.96 19.08 2.75
CA ILE A 346 -16.44 17.71 2.45
C ILE A 346 -17.93 17.55 2.74
N ARG A 347 -18.48 18.31 3.69
CA ARG A 347 -19.92 18.29 4.04
C ARG A 347 -20.83 18.91 2.99
N ARG A 348 -20.29 19.78 2.12
CA ARG A 348 -21.04 20.48 1.06
C ARG A 348 -21.01 19.69 -0.22
#